data_AF-A0A661FYY7-F1
#
_entry.id   AF-A0A661FYY7-F1
#
_cell.length_a   1.000
_cell.length_b   1.000
_cell.length_c   1.000
_cell.angle_alpha   90.00
_cell.angle_beta   90.00
_cell.angle_gamma   90.00
#
_symmetry.space_group_name_H-M   'P 1'
#
loop_
_entity.id
_entity.type
_entity.pdbx_description
1 polymer ?
#
loop_
_entity_poly.entity_id
_entity_poly.type
_entity_poly.pdbx_seq_one_letter_code
_entity_poly.pdbx_strand_id
1 'polypeptide(L)'
;MRDVAGRVGITERAAMRIVAHLEEAGILTRHKEGRRNRYVIHPDQPLRHPMESRCTVGSLLSLLARNTKSEFDDRQPVSASRSTLYSDED
;
A
#
# COMPACT_ATOMS: atom_id res chain seq x y z
N MET A 1 2.80 -7.88 4.22
CA MET A 1 3.60 -6.74 3.72
C MET A 1 4.32 -7.08 2.43
N ARG A 2 4.77 -8.33 2.25
CA ARG A 2 5.22 -8.87 0.97
C ARG A 2 4.44 -8.42 -0.28
N ASP A 3 3.10 -8.53 -0.28
CA ASP A 3 2.29 -8.12 -1.45
C ASP A 3 2.42 -6.63 -1.79
N VAL A 4 2.41 -5.77 -0.76
CA VAL A 4 2.56 -4.31 -0.92
C VAL A 4 3.97 -3.97 -1.41
N ALA A 5 4.98 -4.59 -0.81
CA ALA A 5 6.38 -4.39 -1.19
C ALA A 5 6.62 -4.79 -2.65
N GLY A 6 6.06 -5.93 -3.08
CA GLY A 6 6.14 -6.40 -4.46
C GLY A 6 5.44 -5.47 -5.46
N ARG A 7 4.28 -4.90 -5.10
CA ARG A 7 3.55 -3.95 -5.96
C ARG A 7 4.26 -2.61 -6.12
N VAL A 8 4.91 -2.13 -5.06
CA VAL A 8 5.62 -0.83 -5.04
C VAL A 8 7.06 -0.96 -5.54
N GLY A 9 7.58 -2.18 -5.69
CA GLY A 9 8.95 -2.41 -6.18
C GLY A 9 10.03 -2.16 -5.12
N ILE A 10 9.72 -2.36 -3.84
CA ILE A 10 10.65 -2.16 -2.72
C ILE A 10 10.82 -3.45 -1.92
N THR A 11 11.87 -3.51 -1.08
CA THR A 11 12.07 -4.65 -0.18
C THR A 11 11.02 -4.67 0.94
N GLU A 12 10.69 -5.87 1.45
CA GLU A 12 9.75 -6.00 2.57
C GLU A 12 10.21 -5.23 3.82
N ARG A 13 11.52 -5.22 4.10
CA ARG A 13 12.11 -4.43 5.19
C ARG A 13 11.94 -2.92 4.96
N ALA A 14 12.13 -2.42 3.74
CA ALA A 14 11.90 -1.01 3.42
C ALA A 14 10.43 -0.64 3.60
N ALA A 15 9.51 -1.47 3.09
CA ALA A 15 8.08 -1.25 3.24
C ALA A 15 7.65 -1.22 4.71
N MET A 16 8.19 -2.11 5.55
CA MET A 16 7.95 -2.11 6.99
C MET A 16 8.45 -0.82 7.67
N ARG A 17 9.65 -0.34 7.32
CA ARG A 17 10.20 0.92 7.87
C ARG A 17 9.34 2.12 7.50
N ILE A 18 8.90 2.19 6.24
CA ILE A 18 8.01 3.26 5.77
C ILE A 18 6.71 3.25 6.56
N VAL A 19 6.07 2.09 6.70
CA VAL A 19 4.82 1.96 7.48
C VAL A 19 5.04 2.39 8.94
N ALA A 20 6.14 1.99 9.57
CA ALA A 20 6.43 2.41 10.94
C ALA A 20 6.57 3.94 11.07
N HIS A 21 7.28 4.59 10.16
CA HIS A 21 7.41 6.05 10.17
C HIS A 21 6.06 6.76 9.94
N LEU A 22 5.18 6.18 9.10
CA LEU A 22 3.83 6.70 8.87
C LEU A 22 2.92 6.51 10.09
N GLU A 23 3.06 5.39 10.81
CA GLU A 23 2.40 5.15 12.10
C GLU A 23 2.85 6.18 13.14
N GLU A 24 4.16 6.40 13.29
CA GLU A 24 4.73 7.40 14.19
C GLU A 24 4.29 8.84 13.85
N ALA A 25 3.97 9.10 12.58
CA ALA A 25 3.47 10.40 12.13
C ALA A 25 1.98 10.61 12.43
N GLY A 26 1.27 9.58 12.88
CA GLY A 26 -0.19 9.60 12.97
C GLY A 26 -0.89 9.61 11.62
N ILE A 27 -0.15 9.38 10.52
CA ILE A 27 -0.69 9.37 9.15
C ILE A 27 -1.37 8.04 8.85
N LEU A 28 -0.96 6.98 9.53
CA LEU A 28 -1.46 5.63 9.30
C LEU A 28 -1.72 4.92 10.63
N THR A 29 -2.78 4.12 10.69
CA THR A 29 -3.03 3.19 11.80
C THR A 29 -3.16 1.78 11.29
N ARG A 30 -2.47 0.84 11.94
CA ARG A 30 -2.52 -0.58 11.62
C ARG A 30 -3.43 -1.32 12.58
N HIS A 31 -4.39 -2.03 12.01
CA HIS A 31 -5.23 -2.99 12.70
C HIS A 31 -4.86 -4.40 12.27
N LYS A 32 -4.73 -5.32 13.23
CA LYS A 32 -4.50 -6.73 12.94
C LYS A 32 -5.84 -7.41 12.71
N GLU A 33 -6.05 -7.95 11.50
CA GLU A 33 -7.23 -8.70 11.11
C GLU A 33 -6.83 -10.15 10.82
N GLY A 34 -6.82 -10.97 11.88
CA GLY A 34 -6.38 -12.37 11.80
C GLY A 34 -4.93 -12.49 11.35
N ARG A 35 -4.72 -13.03 10.14
CA ARG A 35 -3.38 -13.21 9.50
C ARG A 35 -2.93 -12.01 8.66
N ARG A 36 -3.80 -11.00 8.47
CA ARG A 36 -3.52 -9.83 7.63
C ARG A 36 -3.52 -8.55 8.46
N ASN A 37 -2.83 -7.54 7.95
CA ASN A 37 -2.88 -6.20 8.51
C ASN A 37 -3.81 -5.36 7.64
N ARG A 38 -4.76 -4.66 8.26
CA ARG A 38 -5.49 -3.56 7.65
C ARG A 38 -4.82 -2.25 8.05
N TYR A 39 -4.67 -1.36 7.08
CA TYR A 39 -4.09 -0.04 7.27
C TYR A 39 -5.15 1.01 7.00
N VAL A 40 -5.32 1.93 7.93
CA VAL A 40 -6.22 3.10 7.81
C VAL A 40 -5.35 4.33 7.65
N ILE A 41 -5.61 5.13 6.62
CA ILE A 41 -4.90 6.38 6.35
C ILE A 41 -5.70 7.52 6.98
N HIS A 42 -5.01 8.46 7.62
CA HIS A 42 -5.56 9.66 8.22
C HIS A 42 -5.22 10.87 7.33
N PRO A 43 -6.08 11.21 6.34
CA PRO A 43 -5.77 12.24 5.36
C PRO A 43 -5.77 13.66 5.95
N ASP A 44 -6.45 13.87 7.07
CA ASP A 44 -6.62 15.19 7.70
C ASP A 44 -5.39 15.61 8.51
N GLN A 45 -4.40 14.73 8.65
CA GLN A 45 -3.19 15.04 9.40
C GLN A 45 -2.36 16.10 8.65
N PRO A 46 -1.92 17.18 9.33
CA PRO A 46 -1.04 18.18 8.73
C PRO A 46 0.34 17.57 8.47
N LEU A 47 1.01 18.04 7.42
CA LEU A 47 2.40 17.68 7.17
C LEU A 47 3.29 18.24 8.29
N ARG A 48 4.32 17.48 8.68
CA ARG A 48 5.16 17.75 9.86
C ARG A 48 5.94 19.08 9.80
N HIS A 49 5.96 19.79 8.66
CA HIS A 49 6.75 21.00 8.48
C HIS A 49 5.92 22.28 8.70
N PRO A 50 6.41 23.27 9.47
CA PRO A 50 5.65 24.49 9.79
C PRO A 50 5.21 25.31 8.58
N MET A 51 5.93 25.23 7.44
CA MET A 51 5.56 25.88 6.18
C MET A 51 4.43 25.15 5.42
N GLU A 52 4.20 23.89 5.74
CA GLU A 52 3.19 23.01 5.12
C GLU A 52 1.96 22.81 6.03
N SER A 53 1.86 23.58 7.11
CA SER A 53 0.76 23.54 8.09
C SER A 53 -0.64 23.80 7.50
N ARG A 54 -0.70 24.33 6.27
CA ARG A 54 -1.94 24.51 5.48
C ARG A 54 -2.25 23.36 4.52
N CYS A 55 -1.34 22.39 4.40
CA CYS A 55 -1.43 21.25 3.50
C CYS A 55 -1.65 19.97 4.31
N THR A 56 -2.74 19.27 4.01
CA THR A 56 -3.04 17.98 4.61
C THR A 56 -2.41 16.85 3.78
N VAL A 57 -2.15 15.71 4.41
CA VAL A 57 -1.72 14.49 3.70
C VAL A 57 -2.72 14.14 2.59
N GLY A 58 -4.02 14.31 2.83
CA GLY A 58 -5.07 14.10 1.83
C GLY A 58 -4.95 15.00 0.60
N SER A 59 -4.54 16.26 0.79
CA SER A 59 -4.33 17.20 -0.31
C SER A 59 -3.15 16.79 -1.19
N LEU A 60 -2.05 16.35 -0.56
CA LEU A 60 -0.89 15.82 -1.28
C LEU A 60 -1.24 14.53 -2.04
N LEU A 61 -1.90 13.58 -1.39
CA LEU A 61 -2.34 12.33 -2.03
C LEU A 61 -3.27 12.61 -3.21
N SER A 62 -4.15 13.60 -3.11
CA SER A 62 -5.04 14.01 -4.21
C SER A 62 -4.27 14.59 -5.40
N LEU A 63 -3.21 15.35 -5.15
CA LEU A 63 -2.32 15.85 -6.21
C LEU A 63 -1.57 14.71 -6.90
N LEU A 64 -1.02 13.78 -6.13
CA LEU A 64 -0.30 12.62 -6.67
C LEU A 64 -1.23 11.69 -7.45
N ALA A 65 -2.43 11.39 -6.94
CA ALA A 65 -3.40 10.52 -7.62
C ALA A 65 -3.86 11.08 -8.97
N ARG A 66 -3.90 12.41 -9.13
CA ARG A 66 -4.15 13.06 -10.43
C ARG A 66 -3.02 12.83 -11.42
N ASN A 67 -1.78 12.68 -10.94
CA ASN A 67 -0.59 12.53 -11.77
C ASN A 67 -0.21 11.06 -12.04
N THR A 68 -0.66 10.11 -11.22
CA THR A 68 -0.26 8.69 -11.30
C THR A 68 -1.22 7.79 -12.07
N LYS A 69 -2.34 8.32 -12.59
CA LYS A 69 -3.35 7.55 -13.34
C LYS A 69 -2.84 6.94 -14.67
N SER A 70 -1.56 7.09 -15.00
CA SER A 70 -0.99 6.64 -16.28
C SER A 70 -0.19 5.33 -16.23
N GLU A 71 0.16 4.77 -15.06
CA GLU A 71 1.12 3.63 -15.03
C GLU A 71 0.69 2.42 -14.17
N PHE A 72 -0.29 2.56 -13.27
CA PHE A 72 -0.63 1.50 -12.30
C PHE A 72 -1.96 0.77 -12.59
N ASP A 73 -2.72 1.17 -13.60
CA ASP A 73 -4.04 0.60 -13.95
C ASP A 73 -3.94 -0.62 -14.91
N ASP A 74 -2.81 -0.78 -15.62
CA ASP A 74 -2.68 -1.73 -16.74
C ASP A 74 -2.16 -3.14 -16.40
N ARG A 75 -2.00 -3.52 -15.14
CA ARG A 75 -1.62 -4.90 -14.79
C ARG A 75 -2.83 -5.71 -14.36
N GLN A 76 -3.54 -6.25 -15.36
CA GLN A 76 -4.52 -7.33 -15.19
C GLN A 76 -3.94 -8.50 -14.37
N PRO A 77 -4.78 -9.20 -13.58
CA PRO A 77 -4.35 -10.34 -12.78
C PRO A 77 -3.87 -11.45 -13.70
N VAL A 78 -2.66 -11.97 -13.45
CA VAL A 78 -2.23 -13.22 -14.08
C VAL A 78 -3.20 -14.31 -13.67
N SER A 79 -4.03 -14.73 -14.62
CA SER A 79 -4.77 -15.98 -14.56
C SER A 79 -3.75 -17.11 -14.49
N ALA A 80 -3.36 -17.51 -13.29
CA ALA A 80 -2.68 -18.78 -13.10
C ALA A 80 -3.74 -19.87 -13.00
N SER A 81 -4.22 -20.28 -14.18
CA SER A 81 -4.75 -21.60 -14.43
C SER A 81 -3.77 -22.61 -13.86
N ARG A 82 -4.12 -23.25 -12.74
CA ARG A 82 -3.51 -24.51 -12.34
C ARG A 82 -4.54 -25.61 -12.54
N SER A 83 -4.79 -25.86 -13.82
CA SER A 83 -5.01 -27.22 -14.31
C SER A 83 -3.76 -28.02 -13.96
N THR A 84 -3.89 -28.95 -13.03
CA THR A 84 -3.00 -30.10 -12.95
C THR A 84 -3.92 -31.29 -12.72
N LEU A 85 -3.92 -32.14 -13.74
CA LEU A 85 -4.62 -33.40 -13.84
C LEU A 85 -4.59 -34.16 -12.50
N TYR A 86 -5.76 -34.60 -12.04
CA TYR A 86 -5.89 -35.81 -11.25
C TYR A 86 -6.35 -36.91 -12.22
N SER A 87 -5.37 -37.57 -12.82
CA SER A 87 -5.40 -38.89 -13.46
C SER A 87 -3.96 -39.39 -13.21
N ASP A 88 -3.69 -40.53 -12.61
CA ASP A 88 -4.21 -41.89 -12.82
C ASP A 88 -4.08 -42.70 -11.49
N GLU A 89 -5.05 -43.54 -11.15
CA GLU A 89 -4.98 -45.03 -11.18
C GLU A 89 -4.15 -45.67 -10.03
N ASP A 90 -4.87 -46.21 -9.03
CA ASP A 90 -4.77 -47.53 -8.36
C ASP A 90 -5.43 -47.51 -6.96
#